data_AF-A0A5Y1YFB1-F1
#
_entry.id   AF-A0A5Y1YFB1-F1
#
_cell.length_a   1.000
_cell.length_b   1.000
_cell.length_c   1.000
_cell.angle_alpha   90.00
_cell.angle_beta   90.00
_cell.angle_gamma   90.00
#
_symmetry.space_group_name_H-M   'P 1'
#
loop_
_entity.id
_entity.type
_entity.pdbx_description
1 polymer ?
#
loop_
_entity_poly.entity_id
_entity_poly.type
_entity_poly.pdbx_seq_one_letter_code
_entity_poly.pdbx_strand_id
1 'polypeptide(L)'
;MAKTDWKKLEQKFQRAHARTGIKLQDWCKQNGISYDTARRYIKLRKNEQESAQKSAQKKEQKTAQNSDASSEEKTSDDEDCEEENLADSDDENCANSAETKRKKRGGNPHPVCRFVERNTAAVKHRGYARYLEKDYLFDDAAEMALIDELVFTRARALSVTATLKRMFTELDKTEDILARTALYGKILQAETALDRNIARIESIERTLGTLDIIAVTPAKIIADTEYRAAAREKVKAETDILTSQKQGVTTPMTEIVSELHGMSHSGRLDGISEE
;
A
#
# COMPACT_ATOMS: atom_id res chain seq x y z
N MET A 1 45.94 -12.51 25.41
CA MET A 1 45.30 -11.37 24.72
C MET A 1 43.82 -11.70 24.53
N ALA A 2 42.91 -10.93 25.12
CA ALA A 2 41.48 -11.19 25.02
C ALA A 2 41.04 -11.05 23.54
N LYS A 3 40.47 -12.11 22.98
CA LYS A 3 39.89 -12.05 21.64
C LYS A 3 38.70 -11.09 21.70
N THR A 4 38.76 -10.00 20.93
CA THR A 4 37.61 -9.10 20.77
C THR A 4 36.50 -9.85 20.05
N ASP A 5 35.35 -10.00 20.73
CA ASP A 5 34.16 -10.65 20.17
C ASP A 5 33.50 -9.75 19.11
N TRP A 6 33.97 -9.84 17.87
CA TRP A 6 33.50 -9.01 16.75
C TRP A 6 31.99 -9.12 16.49
N LYS A 7 31.38 -10.30 16.69
CA LYS A 7 29.92 -10.48 16.56
C LYS A 7 29.11 -9.65 17.57
N LYS A 8 29.61 -9.51 18.80
CA LYS A 8 28.94 -8.69 19.84
C LYS A 8 29.03 -7.21 19.51
N LEU A 9 30.17 -6.78 18.97
CA LEU A 9 30.39 -5.40 18.51
C LEU A 9 29.49 -5.06 17.32
N GLU A 10 29.32 -5.98 16.38
CA GLU A 10 28.40 -5.83 15.25
C GLU A 10 26.95 -5.65 15.72
N GLN A 11 26.48 -6.47 16.66
CA GLN A 11 25.12 -6.34 17.21
C GLN A 11 24.92 -5.01 17.97
N LYS A 12 25.93 -4.54 18.71
CA LYS A 12 25.90 -3.23 19.39
C LYS A 12 25.84 -2.09 18.39
N PHE A 13 26.61 -2.17 17.31
CA PHE A 13 26.58 -1.17 16.26
C PHE A 13 25.23 -1.14 15.53
N GLN A 14 24.65 -2.31 15.20
CA GLN A 14 23.32 -2.37 14.57
C GLN A 14 22.24 -1.72 15.44
N ARG A 15 22.25 -1.97 16.76
CA ARG A 15 21.31 -1.31 17.69
C ARG A 15 21.51 0.20 17.77
N ALA A 16 22.77 0.66 17.81
CA ALA A 16 23.10 2.08 17.84
C ALA A 16 22.67 2.77 16.53
N HIS A 17 23.01 2.17 15.38
CA HIS A 17 22.63 2.67 14.06
C HIS A 17 21.11 2.72 13.88
N ALA A 18 20.36 1.71 14.35
CA ALA A 18 18.90 1.72 14.30
C ALA A 18 18.28 2.81 15.18
N ARG A 19 18.88 3.11 16.35
CA ARG A 19 18.34 4.10 17.30
C ARG A 19 18.70 5.55 16.95
N THR A 20 19.89 5.76 16.38
CA THR A 20 20.49 7.11 16.27
C THR A 20 20.99 7.45 14.87
N GLY A 21 21.04 6.48 13.95
CA GLY A 21 21.61 6.69 12.60
C GLY A 21 23.11 6.97 12.59
N ILE A 22 23.83 6.72 13.69
CA ILE A 22 25.27 7.02 13.80
C ILE A 22 26.07 6.19 12.80
N LYS A 23 26.95 6.86 12.04
CA LYS A 23 27.85 6.23 11.07
C LYS A 23 28.90 5.36 11.77
N LEU A 24 29.37 4.32 11.08
CA LEU A 24 30.38 3.39 11.61
C LEU A 24 31.65 4.10 12.11
N GLN A 25 32.07 5.17 11.43
CA GLN A 25 33.25 5.94 11.81
C GLN A 25 33.09 6.63 13.18
N ASP A 26 31.93 7.24 13.45
CA ASP A 26 31.69 7.94 14.70
C ASP A 26 31.41 6.97 15.85
N TRP A 27 30.78 5.84 15.55
CA TRP A 27 30.63 4.75 16.51
C TRP A 27 31.98 4.15 16.93
N CYS A 28 32.92 3.99 16.00
CA CYS A 28 34.27 3.53 16.31
C CYS A 28 35.02 4.51 17.22
N LYS A 29 34.90 5.82 16.98
CA LYS A 29 35.48 6.88 17.84
C LYS A 29 34.93 6.81 19.27
N GLN A 30 33.62 6.63 19.42
CA GLN A 30 32.96 6.56 20.74
C GLN A 30 33.33 5.30 21.53
N ASN A 31 33.54 4.16 20.86
CA ASN A 31 33.85 2.89 21.51
C ASN A 31 35.36 2.61 21.64
N GLY A 32 36.22 3.55 21.19
CA GLY A 32 37.69 3.40 21.25
C GLY A 32 38.23 2.27 20.36
N ILE A 33 37.53 1.93 19.27
CA ILE A 33 37.91 0.85 18.35
C ILE A 33 38.50 1.46 17.08
N SER A 34 39.58 0.90 16.57
CA SER A 34 40.16 1.34 15.30
C SER A 34 39.19 1.12 14.14
N TYR A 35 38.89 2.19 13.40
CA TYR A 35 37.99 2.17 12.25
C TYR A 35 38.43 1.16 11.17
N ASP A 36 39.72 1.06 10.89
CA ASP A 36 40.27 0.14 9.88
C ASP A 36 40.06 -1.33 10.22
N THR A 37 40.05 -1.65 11.51
CA THR A 37 39.75 -3.01 12.00
C THR A 37 38.25 -3.26 12.01
N ALA A 38 37.45 -2.31 12.49
CA ALA A 38 36.00 -2.42 12.58
C ALA A 38 35.32 -2.59 11.23
N ARG A 39 35.74 -1.83 10.19
CA ARG A 39 35.13 -1.92 8.85
C ARG A 39 35.27 -3.29 8.17
N ARG A 40 36.23 -4.11 8.59
CA ARG A 40 36.44 -5.46 8.05
C ARG A 40 35.46 -6.48 8.61
N TYR A 41 35.04 -6.29 9.87
CA TYR A 41 34.25 -7.27 10.62
C TYR A 41 32.80 -6.85 10.88
N ILE A 42 32.49 -5.56 10.86
CA ILE A 42 31.14 -5.02 11.11
C ILE A 42 30.48 -4.74 9.77
N LYS A 43 29.54 -5.60 9.35
CA LYS A 43 28.81 -5.43 8.09
C LYS A 43 27.45 -4.79 8.38
N LEU A 44 27.19 -3.65 7.74
CA LEU A 44 25.81 -3.18 7.58
C LEU A 44 25.13 -4.19 6.65
N ARG A 45 24.03 -4.82 7.10
CA ARG A 45 23.20 -5.61 6.18
C ARG A 45 22.77 -4.68 5.06
N LYS A 46 23.36 -4.83 3.88
CA LYS A 46 22.78 -4.29 2.66
C LYS A 46 21.48 -5.05 2.46
N ASN A 47 20.37 -4.33 2.35
CA ASN A 47 19.14 -4.93 1.87
C ASN A 47 19.47 -5.61 0.53
N GLU A 48 19.15 -6.90 0.39
CA GLU A 48 19.45 -7.72 -0.79
C GLU A 48 18.78 -7.19 -2.09
N GLN A 49 18.01 -6.11 -1.99
CA GLN A 49 17.35 -5.44 -3.11
C GLN A 49 18.28 -4.61 -4.00
N GLU A 50 19.44 -4.13 -3.52
CA GLU A 50 20.35 -3.31 -4.36
C GLU A 50 21.34 -4.14 -5.21
N SER A 51 21.66 -5.39 -4.82
CA SER A 51 22.62 -6.21 -5.57
C SER A 51 22.02 -6.98 -6.73
N ALA A 52 20.70 -7.18 -6.78
CA ALA A 52 20.01 -7.87 -7.87
C ALA A 52 19.80 -6.99 -9.11
N GLN A 53 19.76 -5.65 -8.96
CA GLN A 53 19.51 -4.74 -10.08
C GLN A 53 20.71 -4.59 -11.04
N LYS A 54 21.93 -4.91 -10.59
CA LYS A 54 23.14 -4.77 -11.43
C LYS A 54 23.46 -6.00 -12.29
N SER A 55 22.88 -7.18 -12.02
CA SER A 55 23.13 -8.39 -12.82
C SER A 55 22.03 -8.71 -13.85
N ALA A 56 20.86 -8.09 -13.77
CA ALA A 56 19.74 -8.33 -14.68
C ALA A 56 19.88 -7.58 -16.03
N GLN A 57 20.51 -6.39 -16.04
CA GLN A 57 20.62 -5.55 -17.25
C GLN A 57 21.55 -6.12 -18.35
N LYS A 58 22.29 -7.20 -18.09
CA LYS A 58 23.22 -7.80 -19.08
C LYS A 58 22.62 -8.97 -19.87
N LYS A 59 21.41 -9.45 -19.52
CA LYS A 59 20.85 -10.69 -20.10
C LYS A 59 19.65 -10.51 -21.04
N GLU A 60 19.11 -9.30 -21.16
CA GLU A 60 17.87 -9.05 -21.93
C GLU A 60 18.10 -8.69 -23.42
N GLN A 61 19.35 -8.61 -23.90
CA GLN A 61 19.65 -8.30 -25.31
C GLN A 61 19.75 -9.51 -26.26
N LYS A 62 19.40 -10.71 -25.83
CA LYS A 62 19.45 -11.90 -26.70
C LYS A 62 18.27 -12.82 -26.43
N THR A 63 17.16 -12.59 -27.12
CA THR A 63 16.36 -13.59 -27.87
C THR A 63 14.97 -13.01 -28.15
N ALA A 64 14.84 -12.31 -29.27
CA ALA A 64 13.60 -12.20 -30.00
C ALA A 64 13.73 -13.14 -31.21
N GLN A 65 12.85 -14.15 -31.33
CA GLN A 65 12.33 -14.69 -32.60
C GLN A 65 11.50 -15.97 -32.38
N ASN A 66 10.34 -16.00 -33.05
CA ASN A 66 9.46 -17.13 -33.42
C ASN A 66 8.47 -17.63 -32.35
N SER A 67 7.22 -18.01 -32.62
CA SER A 67 6.23 -17.83 -33.72
C SER A 67 5.00 -18.68 -33.32
N ASP A 68 3.80 -18.13 -33.53
CA ASP A 68 2.48 -18.75 -33.84
C ASP A 68 1.89 -20.00 -33.15
N ALA A 69 0.66 -19.78 -32.65
CA ALA A 69 -0.61 -20.51 -32.81
C ALA A 69 -0.74 -22.05 -32.61
N SER A 70 -1.68 -22.47 -31.73
CA SER A 70 -2.96 -23.14 -32.09
C SER A 70 -3.81 -23.49 -30.84
N SER A 71 -5.11 -23.66 -31.11
CA SER A 71 -6.27 -24.20 -30.35
C SER A 71 -6.00 -25.38 -29.40
N GLU A 72 -6.86 -25.86 -28.47
CA GLU A 72 -8.33 -25.93 -28.35
C GLU A 72 -8.72 -26.47 -26.94
N GLU A 73 -9.93 -26.13 -26.50
CA GLU A 73 -10.90 -26.91 -25.68
C GLU A 73 -10.76 -27.25 -24.16
N LYS A 74 -11.97 -27.39 -23.59
CA LYS A 74 -12.46 -27.23 -22.21
C LYS A 74 -12.51 -28.53 -21.38
N THR A 75 -12.60 -28.37 -20.04
CA THR A 75 -13.55 -29.02 -19.08
C THR A 75 -13.37 -28.30 -17.71
N SER A 76 -14.35 -27.59 -17.13
CA SER A 76 -15.54 -27.97 -16.32
C SER A 76 -15.31 -27.98 -14.79
N ASP A 77 -16.36 -27.53 -14.08
CA ASP A 77 -16.69 -27.65 -12.65
C ASP A 77 -16.17 -26.56 -11.67
N ASP A 78 -17.06 -25.62 -11.27
CA ASP A 78 -17.84 -25.77 -10.02
C ASP A 78 -18.88 -24.64 -9.79
N GLU A 79 -20.11 -25.09 -9.51
CA GLU A 79 -21.16 -24.60 -8.58
C GLU A 79 -21.73 -23.17 -8.63
N ASP A 80 -22.80 -23.09 -9.42
CA ASP A 80 -24.17 -22.59 -9.17
C ASP A 80 -24.56 -22.00 -7.80
N CYS A 81 -25.22 -20.83 -7.83
CA CYS A 81 -26.10 -20.29 -6.79
C CYS A 81 -27.21 -19.51 -7.49
N GLU A 82 -28.40 -20.12 -7.54
CA GLU A 82 -29.55 -19.69 -8.30
C GLU A 82 -30.15 -18.35 -7.87
N GLU A 83 -30.59 -17.62 -8.89
CA GLU A 83 -31.40 -16.41 -8.86
C GLU A 83 -32.85 -16.81 -9.20
N GLU A 84 -33.78 -16.67 -8.25
CA GLU A 84 -35.21 -16.62 -8.57
C GLU A 84 -35.77 -15.21 -8.32
N ASN A 85 -36.40 -14.71 -9.38
CA ASN A 85 -37.07 -13.43 -9.50
C ASN A 85 -38.52 -13.48 -9.00
N LEU A 86 -39.08 -12.26 -8.87
CA LEU A 86 -40.48 -11.84 -8.91
C LEU A 86 -41.18 -11.65 -7.54
N ALA A 87 -41.38 -10.39 -7.14
CA ALA A 87 -42.56 -9.63 -7.57
C ALA A 87 -42.66 -8.29 -6.82
N ASP A 88 -42.58 -7.20 -7.59
CA ASP A 88 -43.55 -6.11 -7.70
C ASP A 88 -44.26 -5.60 -6.41
N SER A 89 -43.94 -4.37 -6.01
CA SER A 89 -44.90 -3.36 -5.53
C SER A 89 -44.18 -2.03 -5.21
N ASP A 90 -44.42 -1.09 -6.12
CA ASP A 90 -44.70 0.33 -5.87
C ASP A 90 -43.60 1.24 -5.30
N ASP A 91 -42.89 1.86 -6.26
CA ASP A 91 -42.24 3.17 -6.17
C ASP A 91 -43.25 4.26 -5.75
N GLU A 92 -43.53 4.37 -4.45
CA GLU A 92 -44.10 5.58 -3.86
C GLU A 92 -42.96 6.54 -3.51
N ASN A 93 -42.59 7.33 -4.54
CA ASN A 93 -42.01 8.66 -4.51
C ASN A 93 -41.95 9.32 -3.11
N CYS A 94 -40.91 9.05 -2.33
CA CYS A 94 -40.63 9.77 -1.08
C CYS A 94 -39.93 11.12 -1.36
N ALA A 95 -40.54 11.93 -2.23
CA ALA A 95 -40.20 13.32 -2.45
C ALA A 95 -41.19 14.22 -1.70
N ASN A 96 -41.33 14.04 -0.38
CA ASN A 96 -42.09 14.95 0.47
C ASN A 96 -41.29 15.28 1.73
N SER A 97 -40.17 15.98 1.54
CA SER A 97 -39.60 16.80 2.62
C SER A 97 -40.62 17.85 3.01
N ALA A 98 -41.07 17.81 4.27
CA ALA A 98 -41.95 18.82 4.83
C ALA A 98 -41.39 20.23 4.54
N GLU A 99 -42.13 21.01 3.74
CA GLU A 99 -41.85 22.41 3.47
C GLU A 99 -41.96 23.21 4.77
N THR A 100 -40.86 23.28 5.51
CA THR A 100 -40.70 24.34 6.50
C THR A 100 -40.67 25.65 5.74
N LYS A 101 -41.75 26.44 5.87
CA LYS A 101 -41.88 27.80 5.31
C LYS A 101 -40.66 28.64 5.70
N ARG A 102 -39.62 28.66 4.86
CA ARG A 102 -38.51 29.60 4.96
C ARG A 102 -39.09 30.97 4.64
N LYS A 103 -39.43 31.75 5.68
CA LYS A 103 -39.71 33.17 5.54
C LYS A 103 -38.50 33.79 4.83
N LYS A 104 -38.66 34.23 3.58
CA LYS A 104 -37.74 35.10 2.85
C LYS A 104 -37.72 36.48 3.52
N ARG A 105 -37.21 36.56 4.75
CA ARG A 105 -36.65 37.81 5.26
C ARG A 105 -35.23 37.81 4.76
N GLY A 106 -34.85 38.84 3.97
CA GLY A 106 -33.48 39.03 3.51
C GLY A 106 -32.57 38.99 4.73
N GLY A 107 -31.91 37.86 4.94
CA GLY A 107 -30.98 37.67 6.05
C GLY A 107 -29.80 38.60 5.89
N ASN A 108 -29.13 38.93 7.00
CA ASN A 108 -27.91 39.72 6.99
C ASN A 108 -26.93 39.17 5.94
N PRO A 109 -26.55 39.96 4.90
CA PRO A 109 -25.63 39.52 3.85
C PRO A 109 -24.23 39.15 4.37
N HIS A 110 -23.83 39.73 5.51
CA HIS A 110 -22.56 39.49 6.18
C HIS A 110 -22.77 39.05 7.63
N PRO A 111 -23.16 37.79 7.87
CA PRO A 111 -23.21 37.24 9.22
C PRO A 111 -21.78 37.14 9.77
N VAL A 112 -21.52 37.84 10.87
CA VAL A 112 -20.19 37.94 11.51
C VAL A 112 -19.67 36.56 11.99
N CYS A 113 -20.56 35.57 12.15
CA CYS A 113 -20.24 34.18 12.49
C CYS A 113 -20.95 33.21 11.53
N ARG A 114 -20.68 33.29 10.22
CA ARG A 114 -21.17 32.27 9.29
C ARG A 114 -20.47 30.95 9.61
N PHE A 115 -21.21 29.92 10.02
CA PHE A 115 -20.67 28.57 10.02
C PHE A 115 -20.18 28.27 8.61
N VAL A 116 -18.88 27.99 8.48
CA VAL A 116 -18.26 27.63 7.20
C VAL A 116 -18.95 26.35 6.70
N GLU A 117 -19.16 26.22 5.39
CA GLU A 117 -19.61 24.95 4.82
C GLU A 117 -18.65 23.84 5.28
N ARG A 118 -19.20 22.78 5.89
CA ARG A 118 -18.46 21.74 6.64
C ARG A 118 -17.83 22.21 7.95
N ASN A 119 -18.55 22.99 8.77
CA ASN A 119 -18.18 23.20 10.17
C ASN A 119 -18.29 21.89 10.98
N THR A 120 -17.33 20.99 10.79
CA THR A 120 -17.20 19.72 11.52
C THR A 120 -16.53 19.90 12.89
N ALA A 121 -16.05 21.11 13.21
CA ALA A 121 -15.37 21.41 14.47
C ALA A 121 -16.27 21.21 15.69
N ALA A 122 -17.60 21.29 15.52
CA ALA A 122 -18.56 21.06 16.60
C ALA A 122 -19.00 19.58 16.73
N VAL A 123 -18.75 18.74 15.73
CA VAL A 123 -19.20 17.34 15.74
C VAL A 123 -18.13 16.49 16.41
N LYS A 124 -18.28 16.31 17.73
CA LYS A 124 -17.51 15.33 18.48
C LYS A 124 -18.11 13.96 18.18
N HIS A 125 -17.33 13.14 17.47
CA HIS A 125 -17.62 11.74 17.18
C HIS A 125 -18.72 11.57 16.09
N ARG A 126 -18.36 10.95 14.96
CA ARG A 126 -19.19 10.85 13.74
C ARG A 126 -20.41 9.91 13.96
N GLY A 127 -21.05 9.42 12.89
CA GLY A 127 -22.29 8.63 12.96
C GLY A 127 -22.32 7.42 13.92
N TYR A 128 -21.17 6.87 14.30
CA TYR A 128 -21.08 5.78 15.27
C TYR A 128 -21.27 6.20 16.72
N ALA A 129 -21.14 7.49 17.05
CA ALA A 129 -21.36 8.01 18.39
C ALA A 129 -22.75 7.69 18.93
N ARG A 130 -23.74 7.59 18.02
CA ARG A 130 -25.12 7.24 18.35
C ARG A 130 -25.26 5.88 19.07
N TYR A 131 -24.32 4.96 18.88
CA TYR A 131 -24.38 3.61 19.43
C TYR A 131 -23.57 3.45 20.72
N LEU A 132 -22.81 4.47 21.12
CA LEU A 132 -21.99 4.43 22.33
C LEU A 132 -22.56 5.40 23.36
N GLU A 133 -22.79 4.91 24.57
CA GLU A 133 -23.36 5.71 25.67
C GLU A 133 -22.36 6.72 26.25
N LYS A 134 -21.07 6.54 25.96
CA LYS A 134 -19.98 7.19 26.66
C LYS A 134 -19.05 7.87 25.65
N ASP A 135 -19.18 9.18 25.53
CA ASP A 135 -18.45 10.00 24.55
C ASP A 135 -16.93 9.95 24.75
N TYR A 136 -16.46 9.85 26.00
CA TYR A 136 -15.03 9.82 26.32
C TYR A 136 -14.29 8.63 25.69
N LEU A 137 -14.96 7.54 25.32
CA LEU A 137 -14.29 6.41 24.64
C LEU A 137 -13.73 6.80 23.28
N PHE A 138 -14.33 7.79 22.61
CA PHE A 138 -13.82 8.23 21.33
C PHE A 138 -12.60 9.14 21.47
N ASP A 139 -12.53 9.92 22.56
CA ASP A 139 -11.34 10.69 22.89
C ASP A 139 -10.19 9.74 23.21
N ASP A 140 -10.42 8.73 24.07
CA ASP A 140 -9.43 7.69 24.37
C ASP A 140 -9.01 6.91 23.11
N ALA A 141 -9.97 6.51 22.27
CA ALA A 141 -9.69 5.78 21.04
C ALA A 141 -8.87 6.59 20.02
N ALA A 142 -8.97 7.92 20.03
CA ALA A 142 -8.16 8.78 19.17
C ALA A 142 -6.69 8.80 19.60
N GLU A 143 -6.41 8.56 20.88
CA GLU A 143 -5.06 8.47 21.43
C GLU A 143 -4.43 7.07 21.24
N MET A 144 -5.24 6.04 20.99
CA MET A 144 -4.76 4.67 20.81
C MET A 144 -4.07 4.48 19.45
N ALA A 145 -2.77 4.14 19.48
CA ALA A 145 -2.01 3.81 18.29
C ALA A 145 -1.82 2.29 18.09
N LEU A 146 -1.70 1.88 16.83
CA LEU A 146 -1.48 0.48 16.47
C LEU A 146 -0.18 -0.11 17.07
N ILE A 147 0.84 0.74 17.31
CA ILE A 147 2.09 0.34 17.97
C ILE A 147 1.85 0.02 19.45
N ASP A 148 1.01 0.79 20.14
CA ASP A 148 0.70 0.57 21.55
C ASP A 148 -0.11 -0.72 21.72
N GLU A 149 -1.03 -1.00 20.80
CA GLU A 149 -1.75 -2.27 20.71
C GLU A 149 -0.81 -3.48 20.50
N LEU A 150 0.25 -3.31 19.71
CA LEU A 150 1.26 -4.35 19.54
C LEU A 150 2.00 -4.64 20.86
N VAL A 151 2.37 -3.60 21.60
CA VAL A 151 3.02 -3.76 22.92
C VAL A 151 2.06 -4.42 23.90
N PHE A 152 0.81 -3.98 23.93
CA PHE A 152 -0.23 -4.53 24.80
C PHE A 152 -0.50 -6.01 24.52
N THR A 153 -0.67 -6.39 23.26
CA THR A 153 -0.90 -7.80 22.85
C THR A 153 0.30 -8.69 23.14
N ARG A 154 1.54 -8.19 22.96
CA ARG A 154 2.76 -8.90 23.38
C ARG A 154 2.83 -9.10 24.90
N ALA A 155 2.51 -8.06 25.67
CA ALA A 155 2.45 -8.16 27.13
C ALA A 155 1.37 -9.16 27.58
N ARG A 156 0.21 -9.15 26.92
CA ARG A 156 -0.88 -10.11 27.16
C ARG A 156 -0.44 -11.54 26.85
N ALA A 157 0.26 -11.79 25.73
CA ALA A 157 0.81 -13.10 25.41
C ALA A 157 1.77 -13.60 26.51
N LEU A 158 2.70 -12.75 26.97
CA LEU A 158 3.61 -13.08 28.08
C LEU A 158 2.85 -13.38 29.37
N SER A 159 1.81 -12.60 29.68
CA SER A 159 0.94 -12.84 30.84
C SER A 159 0.24 -14.19 30.75
N VAL A 160 -0.32 -14.54 29.58
CA VAL A 160 -0.99 -15.82 29.35
C VAL A 160 -0.01 -16.98 29.48
N THR A 161 1.20 -16.86 28.92
CA THR A 161 2.25 -17.88 29.08
C THR A 161 2.65 -18.05 30.55
N ALA A 162 2.73 -16.96 31.33
CA ALA A 162 3.01 -17.05 32.76
C ALA A 162 1.88 -17.74 33.53
N THR A 163 0.62 -17.47 33.20
CA THR A 163 -0.53 -18.17 33.79
C THR A 163 -0.55 -19.65 33.42
N LEU A 164 -0.22 -19.98 32.17
CA LEU A 164 -0.15 -21.37 31.69
C LEU A 164 0.88 -22.17 32.50
N LYS A 165 2.06 -21.59 32.75
CA LYS A 165 3.09 -22.20 33.61
C LYS A 165 2.56 -22.48 35.02
N ARG A 166 1.82 -21.55 35.62
CA ARG A 166 1.22 -21.75 36.95
C ARG A 166 0.19 -22.87 36.92
N MET A 167 -0.67 -22.91 35.90
CA MET A 167 -1.65 -23.99 35.73
C MET A 167 -0.98 -25.36 35.60
N PHE A 168 0.11 -25.49 34.83
CA PHE A 168 0.86 -26.75 34.79
C PHE A 168 1.43 -27.14 36.16
N THR A 169 1.96 -26.19 36.94
CA THR A 169 2.44 -26.51 38.31
C THR A 169 1.31 -26.87 39.27
N GLU A 170 0.09 -26.38 39.06
CA GLU A 170 -1.11 -26.76 39.83
C GLU A 170 -1.63 -28.12 39.41
N LEU A 171 -1.54 -28.45 38.12
CA LEU A 171 -1.90 -29.74 37.54
C LEU A 171 -1.08 -30.87 38.17
N ASP A 172 0.22 -30.67 38.33
CA ASP A 172 1.14 -31.62 38.93
C ASP A 172 0.82 -31.89 40.41
N LYS A 173 0.28 -30.90 41.12
CA LYS A 173 -0.07 -30.99 42.55
C LYS A 173 -1.47 -31.55 42.81
N THR A 174 -2.36 -31.46 41.83
CA THR A 174 -3.77 -31.82 42.01
C THR A 174 -3.95 -33.32 41.81
N GLU A 175 -4.30 -34.05 42.87
CA GLU A 175 -4.52 -35.51 42.82
C GLU A 175 -5.94 -35.88 42.39
N ASP A 176 -6.93 -35.02 42.65
CA ASP A 176 -8.33 -35.25 42.26
C ASP A 176 -8.52 -35.20 40.73
N ILE A 177 -9.17 -36.23 40.19
CA ILE A 177 -9.38 -36.44 38.76
C ILE A 177 -10.34 -35.40 38.18
N LEU A 178 -11.40 -35.05 38.93
CA LEU A 178 -12.40 -34.08 38.48
C LEU A 178 -11.77 -32.68 38.40
N ALA A 179 -11.07 -32.26 39.46
CA ALA A 179 -10.33 -30.99 39.48
C ALA A 179 -9.28 -30.93 38.36
N ARG A 180 -8.55 -32.02 38.12
CA ARG A 180 -7.56 -32.12 37.04
C ARG A 180 -8.18 -31.94 35.65
N THR A 181 -9.35 -32.55 35.40
CA THR A 181 -10.08 -32.41 34.13
C THR A 181 -10.53 -30.97 33.88
N ALA A 182 -11.06 -30.30 34.91
CA ALA A 182 -11.43 -28.89 34.82
C ALA A 182 -10.22 -27.98 34.55
N LEU A 183 -9.05 -28.31 35.13
CA LEU A 183 -7.81 -27.57 34.91
C LEU A 183 -7.30 -27.72 33.48
N TYR A 184 -7.32 -28.94 32.92
CA TYR A 184 -7.00 -29.18 31.51
C TYR A 184 -7.88 -28.35 30.56
N GLY A 185 -9.19 -28.26 30.84
CA GLY A 185 -10.09 -27.41 30.07
C GLY A 185 -9.67 -25.94 30.06
N LYS A 186 -9.23 -25.40 31.20
CA LYS A 186 -8.72 -24.02 31.30
C LYS A 186 -7.37 -23.84 30.60
N ILE A 187 -6.49 -24.83 30.67
CA ILE A 187 -5.19 -24.83 29.97
C ILE A 187 -5.43 -24.74 28.46
N LEU A 188 -6.31 -25.58 27.90
CA LEU A 188 -6.67 -25.52 26.48
C LEU A 188 -7.27 -24.17 26.09
N GLN A 189 -8.14 -23.59 26.92
CA GLN A 189 -8.67 -22.25 26.70
C GLN A 189 -7.57 -21.18 26.71
N ALA A 190 -6.60 -21.27 27.62
CA ALA A 190 -5.47 -20.36 27.69
C ALA A 190 -4.53 -20.50 26.48
N GLU A 191 -4.29 -21.72 25.99
CA GLU A 191 -3.51 -21.99 24.78
C GLU A 191 -4.19 -21.40 23.55
N THR A 192 -5.50 -21.66 23.35
CA THR A 192 -6.23 -21.05 22.23
C THR A 192 -6.26 -19.52 22.32
N ALA A 193 -6.30 -18.95 23.53
CA ALA A 193 -6.19 -17.50 23.71
C ALA A 193 -4.79 -16.97 23.39
N LEU A 194 -3.74 -17.75 23.69
CA LEU A 194 -2.37 -17.44 23.33
C LEU A 194 -2.18 -17.44 21.82
N ASP A 195 -2.69 -18.44 21.12
CA ASP A 195 -2.61 -18.54 19.65
C ASP A 195 -3.30 -17.35 18.96
N ARG A 196 -4.49 -16.96 19.46
CA ARG A 196 -5.19 -15.75 18.97
C ARG A 196 -4.34 -14.48 19.17
N ASN A 197 -3.65 -14.36 20.29
CA ASN A 197 -2.75 -13.23 20.53
C ASN A 197 -1.55 -13.25 19.58
N ILE A 198 -0.94 -14.42 19.33
CA ILE A 198 0.17 -14.56 18.38
C ILE A 198 -0.27 -14.17 16.97
N ALA A 199 -1.42 -14.69 16.50
CA ALA A 199 -1.98 -14.32 15.21
C ALA A 199 -2.28 -12.81 15.11
N ARG A 200 -2.75 -12.20 16.21
CA ARG A 200 -3.00 -10.75 16.27
C ARG A 200 -1.69 -9.95 16.21
N ILE A 201 -0.65 -10.39 16.90
CA ILE A 201 0.70 -9.77 16.85
C ILE A 201 1.21 -9.78 15.41
N GLU A 202 1.18 -10.92 14.73
CA GLU A 202 1.61 -11.01 13.34
C GLU A 202 0.77 -10.14 12.41
N SER A 203 -0.56 -10.12 12.60
CA SER A 203 -1.47 -9.27 11.84
C SER A 203 -1.13 -7.79 12.00
N ILE A 204 -0.90 -7.33 13.24
CA ILE A 204 -0.55 -5.94 13.54
C ILE A 204 0.80 -5.57 12.92
N GLU A 205 1.81 -6.43 13.04
CA GLU A 205 3.14 -6.20 12.45
C GLU A 205 3.08 -6.09 10.91
N ARG A 206 2.30 -6.97 10.26
CA ARG A 206 2.07 -6.90 8.81
C ARG A 206 1.38 -5.59 8.40
N THR A 207 0.37 -5.15 9.15
CA THR A 207 -0.31 -3.88 8.89
C THR A 207 0.63 -2.69 9.08
N LEU A 208 1.42 -2.65 10.17
CA LEU A 208 2.41 -1.59 10.40
C LEU A 208 3.41 -1.51 9.23
N GLY A 209 3.98 -2.64 8.81
CA GLY A 209 4.89 -2.67 7.66
C GLY A 209 4.22 -2.22 6.35
N THR A 210 2.94 -2.54 6.16
CA THR A 210 2.18 -2.09 4.98
C THR A 210 1.94 -0.58 5.02
N LEU A 211 1.62 -0.02 6.19
CA LEU A 211 1.44 1.42 6.37
C LEU A 211 2.74 2.20 6.13
N ASP A 212 3.88 1.66 6.57
CA ASP A 212 5.20 2.25 6.31
C ASP A 212 5.50 2.31 4.80
N ILE A 213 5.16 1.25 4.06
CA ILE A 213 5.29 1.24 2.59
C ILE A 213 4.35 2.27 1.96
N ILE A 214 3.09 2.29 2.39
CA ILE A 214 2.09 3.25 1.88
C ILE A 214 2.53 4.69 2.14
N ALA A 215 3.16 4.99 3.28
CA ALA A 215 3.65 6.32 3.60
C ALA A 215 4.73 6.82 2.63
N VAL A 216 5.60 5.94 2.14
CA VAL A 216 6.71 6.29 1.22
C VAL A 216 6.27 6.24 -0.26
N THR A 217 5.30 5.39 -0.59
CA THR A 217 4.79 5.19 -1.95
C THR A 217 4.35 6.46 -2.70
N PRO A 218 3.63 7.45 -2.11
CA PRO A 218 3.17 8.62 -2.85
C PRO A 218 4.33 9.49 -3.35
N ALA A 219 5.40 9.65 -2.56
CA ALA A 219 6.57 10.42 -2.98
C ALA A 219 7.26 9.78 -4.20
N LYS A 220 7.33 8.44 -4.22
CA LYS A 220 7.83 7.69 -5.37
C LYS A 220 6.93 7.89 -6.60
N ILE A 221 5.61 7.79 -6.43
CA ILE A 221 4.65 7.98 -7.54
C ILE A 221 4.81 9.39 -8.12
N ILE A 222 4.90 10.43 -7.28
CA ILE A 222 5.08 11.81 -7.73
C ILE A 222 6.35 11.94 -8.56
N ALA A 223 7.50 11.48 -8.05
CA ALA A 223 8.76 11.51 -8.79
C ALA A 223 8.70 10.73 -10.12
N ASP A 224 8.10 9.54 -10.13
CA ASP A 224 7.90 8.74 -11.34
C ASP A 224 6.97 9.46 -12.34
N THR A 225 5.94 10.17 -11.86
CA THR A 225 5.04 10.94 -12.72
C THR A 225 5.71 12.17 -13.32
N GLU A 226 6.52 12.89 -12.55
CA GLU A 226 7.29 14.05 -13.01
C GLU A 226 8.33 13.63 -14.06
N TYR A 227 9.05 12.53 -13.81
CA TYR A 227 9.99 11.98 -14.79
C TYR A 227 9.29 11.62 -16.11
N ARG A 228 8.14 10.94 -16.05
CA ARG A 228 7.36 10.60 -17.25
C ARG A 228 6.81 11.83 -17.97
N ALA A 229 6.42 12.87 -17.23
CA ALA A 229 5.97 14.13 -17.82
C ALA A 229 7.12 14.82 -18.57
N ALA A 230 8.29 14.96 -17.96
CA ALA A 230 9.47 15.54 -18.59
C ALA A 230 9.94 14.74 -19.82
N ALA A 231 9.90 13.40 -19.75
CA ALA A 231 10.18 12.55 -20.90
C ALA A 231 9.17 12.77 -22.04
N ARG A 232 7.87 12.93 -21.72
CA ARG A 232 6.83 13.26 -22.69
C ARG A 232 7.06 14.62 -23.35
N GLU A 233 7.43 15.64 -22.56
CA GLU A 233 7.74 16.97 -23.07
C GLU A 233 8.96 16.98 -24.00
N LYS A 234 10.01 16.21 -23.67
CA LYS A 234 11.18 16.02 -24.53
C LYS A 234 10.80 15.40 -25.88
N VAL A 235 10.07 14.28 -25.84
CA VAL A 235 9.62 13.60 -27.07
C VAL A 235 8.72 14.53 -27.88
N LYS A 236 7.82 15.27 -27.24
CA LYS A 236 6.96 16.26 -27.91
C LYS A 236 7.78 17.35 -28.60
N ALA A 237 8.78 17.91 -27.91
CA ALA A 237 9.67 18.91 -28.50
C ALA A 237 10.47 18.35 -29.69
N GLU A 238 10.94 17.11 -29.61
CA GLU A 238 11.61 16.42 -30.73
C GLU A 238 10.64 16.23 -31.92
N THR A 239 9.39 15.83 -31.68
CA THR A 239 8.38 15.70 -32.75
C THR A 239 8.02 17.05 -33.37
N ASP A 240 7.95 18.11 -32.58
CA ASP A 240 7.68 19.48 -33.06
C ASP A 240 8.85 19.97 -33.96
N ILE A 241 10.10 19.65 -33.59
CA ILE A 241 11.26 19.93 -34.42
C ILE A 241 11.19 19.14 -35.74
N LEU A 242 10.92 17.83 -35.69
CA LEU A 242 10.85 16.99 -36.89
C LEU A 242 9.73 17.42 -37.85
N THR A 243 8.56 17.79 -37.32
CA THR A 243 7.45 18.31 -38.13
C THR A 243 7.79 19.66 -38.76
N SER A 244 8.41 20.59 -38.03
CA SER A 244 8.87 21.87 -38.57
C SER A 244 9.90 21.72 -39.70
N GLN A 245 10.78 20.73 -39.58
CA GLN A 245 11.80 20.41 -40.60
C GLN A 245 11.21 19.63 -41.79
N LYS A 246 9.89 19.39 -41.84
CA LYS A 246 9.21 18.51 -42.80
C LYS A 246 9.84 17.11 -42.89
N GLN A 247 10.59 16.72 -41.86
CA GLN A 247 11.10 15.36 -41.64
C GLN A 247 10.08 14.51 -40.87
N GLY A 248 8.86 15.03 -40.69
CA GLY A 248 7.73 14.27 -40.17
C GLY A 248 7.43 13.10 -41.09
N VAL A 249 7.65 11.89 -40.57
CA VAL A 249 7.37 10.56 -41.13
C VAL A 249 6.87 10.61 -42.59
N THR A 250 7.81 10.69 -43.54
CA THR A 250 7.52 10.27 -44.92
C THR A 250 7.40 8.75 -44.88
N THR A 251 6.21 8.24 -44.56
CA THR A 251 5.97 6.82 -44.79
C THR A 251 6.01 6.58 -46.31
N PRO A 252 6.49 5.41 -46.76
CA PRO A 252 6.42 5.04 -48.18
C PRO A 252 4.99 5.21 -48.74
N MET A 253 3.98 4.98 -47.89
CA MET A 253 2.58 5.17 -48.22
C MET A 253 2.21 6.63 -48.53
N THR A 254 2.73 7.60 -47.76
CA THR A 254 2.53 9.03 -48.02
C THR A 254 3.19 9.48 -49.33
N GLU A 255 4.33 8.91 -49.69
CA GLU A 255 4.98 9.18 -50.99
C GLU A 255 4.12 8.64 -52.14
N ILE A 256 3.69 7.37 -52.05
CA ILE A 256 2.81 6.73 -53.03
C ILE A 256 1.49 7.50 -53.21
N VAL A 257 0.86 7.92 -52.10
CA VAL A 257 -0.40 8.69 -52.13
C VAL A 257 -0.19 10.08 -52.74
N SER A 258 0.94 10.73 -52.47
CA SER A 258 1.27 12.03 -53.07
C SER A 258 1.53 11.91 -54.58
N GLU A 259 2.21 10.86 -55.01
CA GLU A 259 2.44 10.55 -56.43
C GLU A 259 1.12 10.30 -57.18
N LEU A 260 0.22 9.49 -56.62
CA LEU A 260 -1.12 9.24 -57.17
C LEU A 260 -1.98 10.51 -57.30
N HIS A 261 -1.94 11.40 -56.30
CA HIS A 261 -2.65 12.68 -56.37
C HIS A 261 -2.06 13.60 -57.45
N GLY A 262 -0.74 13.60 -57.65
CA GLY A 262 -0.08 14.32 -58.74
C GLY A 262 -0.48 13.80 -60.12
N MET A 263 -0.67 12.49 -60.27
CA MET A 263 -1.13 11.85 -61.51
C MET A 263 -2.61 12.14 -61.82
N SER A 264 -3.43 12.43 -60.81
CA SER A 264 -4.89 12.63 -60.97
C SER A 264 -5.27 13.99 -61.58
N HIS A 265 -4.33 14.91 -61.79
CA HIS A 265 -4.59 16.21 -62.42
C HIS A 265 -4.28 16.25 -63.94
N SER A 266 -3.78 15.16 -64.53
CA SER A 266 -3.57 15.06 -65.98
C SER A 266 -4.81 14.55 -66.74
N GLY A 267 -5.95 14.37 -66.07
CA GLY A 267 -7.16 13.76 -66.62
C GLY A 267 -8.24 14.73 -67.11
N ARG A 268 -7.98 16.04 -67.20
CA ARG A 268 -8.93 16.98 -67.83
C ARG A 268 -8.71 16.96 -69.35
N LEU A 269 -9.54 16.19 -70.04
CA LEU A 269 -9.69 16.18 -71.50
C LEU A 269 -10.38 17.49 -71.97
N ASP A 270 -9.68 18.64 -71.91
CA ASP A 270 -10.13 19.88 -72.60
C ASP A 270 -9.79 19.80 -74.11
N GLY A 271 -10.35 18.80 -74.81
CA GLY A 271 -9.98 18.56 -76.21
C GLY A 271 -10.93 17.63 -76.96
N ILE A 272 -12.24 17.81 -76.81
CA ILE A 272 -13.21 17.22 -77.75
C ILE A 272 -13.74 18.38 -78.60
N SER A 273 -13.28 18.46 -79.85
CA SER A 273 -13.89 19.32 -80.86
C SER A 273 -15.31 18.84 -81.12
N GLU A 274 -16.29 19.72 -80.99
CA GLU A 274 -17.65 19.49 -81.46
C GLU A 274 -17.67 19.55 -83.00
N GLU A 275 -17.91 18.39 -83.63
CA GLU A 275 -18.50 18.26 -84.98
C GLU A 275 -19.75 17.39 -84.89
#